data_AF-A0A1M3IKW2-F1
#
_entry.id   AF-A0A1M3IKW2-F1
#
_cell.length_a   1.000
_cell.length_b   1.000
_cell.length_c   1.000
_cell.angle_alpha   90.00
_cell.angle_beta   90.00
_cell.angle_gamma   90.00
#
_symmetry.space_group_name_H-M   'P 1'
#
loop_
_entity.id
_entity.type
_entity.pdbx_description
1 polymer ?
#
loop_
_entity_poly.entity_id
_entity_poly.type
_entity_poly.pdbx_seq_one_letter_code
_entity_poly.pdbx_strand_id
1 'polypeptide(L)'
;MTDNPKLTLKKPLSLQKQTQLFQALKPLHEKAEKEKRRQRKEQVQKEREVRKKKREGIKVTLAWLYEQFPSCFNQNELKPLKLNIDKDLLPFLEKENSPSKAKLRDALTYYTNNIHYLKAVINGTHRYDLDGQQVEEITQKQKDFAHDKLEKILQSIKAKKQHKNKFLSQEKAENSK
;
A
#
# COMPACT_ATOMS: atom_id res chain seq x y z
N MET A 1 -22.72 -34.03 -26.07
CA MET A 1 -23.41 -32.84 -26.58
C MET A 1 -24.59 -32.59 -25.66
N THR A 2 -24.53 -31.58 -24.80
CA THR A 2 -25.66 -31.25 -23.91
C THR A 2 -26.51 -30.19 -24.60
N ASP A 3 -27.62 -30.64 -25.20
CA ASP A 3 -28.63 -29.79 -25.81
C ASP A 3 -29.27 -28.90 -24.74
N ASN A 4 -28.90 -27.61 -24.73
CA ASN A 4 -29.65 -26.60 -24.01
C ASN A 4 -30.92 -26.29 -24.82
N PRO A 5 -32.14 -26.60 -24.32
CA PRO A 5 -33.36 -26.33 -25.04
C PRO A 5 -33.57 -24.82 -25.16
N LYS A 6 -33.62 -24.31 -26.39
CA LYS A 6 -33.96 -22.91 -26.65
C LYS A 6 -35.44 -22.67 -26.31
N LEU A 7 -35.70 -22.03 -25.17
CA LEU A 7 -37.03 -21.53 -24.81
C LEU A 7 -37.45 -20.42 -25.78
N THR A 8 -38.18 -20.77 -26.84
CA THR A 8 -38.76 -19.79 -27.76
C THR A 8 -40.11 -19.30 -27.24
N LEU A 9 -40.15 -18.07 -26.69
CA LEU A 9 -41.40 -17.38 -26.33
C LEU A 9 -42.16 -16.99 -27.61
N LYS A 10 -43.33 -17.60 -27.85
CA LYS A 10 -44.09 -17.47 -29.11
C LYS A 10 -44.88 -16.16 -29.31
N LYS A 11 -44.75 -15.15 -28.44
CA LYS A 11 -45.21 -13.76 -28.65
C LYS A 11 -44.57 -12.86 -27.60
N PRO A 12 -44.02 -11.67 -27.95
CA PRO A 12 -43.48 -10.75 -26.96
C PRO A 12 -44.60 -10.29 -26.02
N LEU A 13 -44.29 -10.24 -24.72
CA LEU A 13 -45.20 -9.76 -23.69
C LEU A 13 -45.73 -8.36 -24.09
N SER A 14 -47.01 -8.03 -23.88
CA SER A 14 -47.54 -6.73 -24.30
C SER A 14 -46.78 -5.58 -23.62
N LEU A 15 -46.62 -4.44 -24.30
CA LEU A 15 -45.83 -3.31 -23.79
C LEU A 15 -46.29 -2.85 -22.39
N GLN A 16 -47.60 -2.89 -22.12
CA GLN A 16 -48.17 -2.63 -20.81
C GLN A 16 -47.72 -3.64 -19.75
N LYS A 17 -47.76 -4.94 -20.06
CA LYS A 17 -47.28 -6.01 -19.16
C LYS A 17 -45.76 -5.97 -18.96
N GLN A 18 -44.99 -5.61 -19.99
CA GLN A 18 -43.54 -5.37 -19.86
C GLN A 18 -43.24 -4.20 -18.92
N THR A 19 -44.00 -3.10 -19.05
CA THR A 19 -43.83 -1.90 -18.21
C THR A 19 -44.19 -2.18 -16.76
N GLN A 20 -45.30 -2.89 -16.50
CA GLN A 20 -45.73 -3.32 -15.17
C GLN A 20 -44.72 -4.27 -14.53
N LEU A 21 -44.18 -5.24 -15.28
CA LEU A 21 -43.13 -6.15 -14.81
C LEU A 21 -41.86 -5.38 -14.42
N PHE A 22 -41.42 -4.43 -15.26
CA PHE A 22 -40.26 -3.59 -14.96
C PHE A 22 -40.48 -2.75 -13.69
N GLN A 23 -41.66 -2.10 -13.55
CA GLN A 23 -42.00 -1.36 -12.33
C GLN A 23 -42.04 -2.25 -11.09
N ALA A 24 -42.56 -3.48 -11.19
CA ALA A 24 -42.57 -4.43 -10.09
C ALA A 24 -41.15 -4.93 -9.70
N LEU A 25 -40.23 -5.01 -10.67
CA LEU A 25 -38.84 -5.45 -10.47
C LEU A 25 -37.88 -4.32 -10.02
N LYS A 26 -38.20 -3.05 -10.28
CA LYS A 26 -37.43 -1.87 -9.81
C LYS A 26 -37.04 -1.93 -8.32
N PRO A 27 -37.97 -2.16 -7.37
CA PRO A 27 -37.62 -2.18 -5.95
C PRO A 27 -36.68 -3.34 -5.57
N LEU A 28 -36.77 -4.49 -6.25
CA LEU A 28 -35.83 -5.60 -6.06
C LEU A 28 -34.42 -5.22 -6.54
N HIS A 29 -34.31 -4.59 -7.71
CA HIS A 29 -33.03 -4.11 -8.24
C HIS A 29 -32.42 -3.03 -7.34
N GLU A 30 -33.20 -2.06 -6.88
CA GLU A 30 -32.73 -1.02 -5.96
C GLU A 30 -32.27 -1.59 -4.62
N LYS A 31 -32.97 -2.58 -4.07
CA LYS A 31 -32.55 -3.29 -2.85
C LYS A 31 -31.22 -4.02 -3.06
N ALA A 32 -31.06 -4.73 -4.19
CA ALA A 32 -29.81 -5.42 -4.53
C ALA A 32 -28.64 -4.43 -4.73
N GLU A 33 -28.88 -3.29 -5.38
CA GLU A 33 -27.86 -2.24 -5.56
C GLU A 33 -27.50 -1.56 -4.24
N LYS A 34 -28.47 -1.31 -3.35
CA LYS A 34 -28.21 -0.80 -1.99
C LYS A 34 -27.36 -1.77 -1.18
N GLU A 35 -27.65 -3.07 -1.26
CA GLU A 35 -26.89 -4.11 -0.57
C GLU A 35 -25.45 -4.19 -1.08
N LYS A 36 -25.25 -4.22 -2.41
CA LYS A 36 -23.90 -4.17 -3.01
C LYS A 36 -23.13 -2.92 -2.59
N ARG A 37 -23.78 -1.75 -2.57
CA ARG A 37 -23.17 -0.49 -2.09
C ARG A 37 -22.76 -0.59 -0.63
N ARG A 38 -23.58 -1.19 0.23
CA ARG A 38 -23.25 -1.42 1.65
C ARG A 38 -22.04 -2.34 1.81
N GLN A 39 -22.05 -3.50 1.15
CA GLN A 39 -20.94 -4.45 1.16
C GLN A 39 -19.63 -3.83 0.67
N ARG A 40 -19.69 -3.04 -0.42
CA ARG A 40 -18.52 -2.30 -0.92
C ARG A 40 -18.00 -1.29 0.09
N LYS A 41 -18.88 -0.56 0.79
CA LYS A 41 -18.49 0.39 1.84
C LYS A 41 -17.81 -0.33 3.02
N GLU A 42 -18.37 -1.44 3.47
CA GLU A 42 -17.80 -2.26 4.56
C GLU A 42 -16.43 -2.84 4.17
N GLN A 43 -16.29 -3.34 2.95
CA GLN A 43 -15.02 -3.84 2.43
C GLN A 43 -13.95 -2.73 2.41
N VAL A 44 -14.28 -1.56 1.87
CA VAL A 44 -13.36 -0.40 1.85
C VAL A 44 -12.97 0.00 3.27
N GLN A 45 -13.90 -0.01 4.22
CA GLN A 45 -13.61 0.31 5.61
C GLN A 45 -12.67 -0.72 6.25
N LYS A 46 -12.91 -2.02 6.04
CA LYS A 46 -12.06 -3.10 6.53
C LYS A 46 -10.64 -3.00 5.96
N GLU A 47 -10.50 -2.72 4.66
CA GLU A 47 -9.19 -2.50 4.03
C GLU A 47 -8.45 -1.29 4.61
N ARG A 48 -9.17 -0.19 4.90
CA ARG A 48 -8.58 0.99 5.55
C ARG A 48 -8.06 0.68 6.94
N GLU A 49 -8.84 -0.04 7.75
CA GLU A 49 -8.43 -0.45 9.09
C GLU A 49 -7.20 -1.37 9.08
N VAL A 50 -7.16 -2.35 8.16
CA VAL A 50 -5.97 -3.21 7.98
C VAL A 50 -4.73 -2.39 7.61
N ARG A 51 -4.86 -1.44 6.68
CA ARG A 51 -3.77 -0.54 6.30
C ARG A 51 -3.32 0.34 7.47
N LYS A 52 -4.26 0.84 8.28
CA LYS A 52 -3.96 1.65 9.48
C LYS A 52 -3.18 0.83 10.51
N LYS A 53 -3.65 -0.38 10.84
CA LYS A 53 -2.96 -1.31 11.76
C LYS A 53 -1.55 -1.65 11.27
N LYS A 54 -1.38 -1.89 9.98
CA LYS A 54 -0.06 -2.13 9.38
C LYS A 54 0.87 -0.93 9.53
N ARG A 55 0.39 0.30 9.26
CA ARG A 55 1.18 1.53 9.44
C ARG A 55 1.59 1.73 10.90
N GLU A 56 0.70 1.46 11.84
CA GLU A 56 1.01 1.56 13.26
C GLU A 56 2.07 0.52 13.67
N GLY A 57 1.91 -0.73 13.20
CA GLY A 57 2.91 -1.77 13.41
C GLY A 57 4.30 -1.40 12.88
N ILE A 58 4.37 -0.75 11.71
CA ILE A 58 5.63 -0.24 11.15
C ILE A 58 6.25 0.83 12.06
N LYS A 59 5.46 1.80 12.53
CA LYS A 59 5.96 2.87 13.41
C LYS A 59 6.53 2.32 14.72
N VAL A 60 5.79 1.45 15.40
CA VAL A 60 6.23 0.82 16.65
C VAL A 60 7.51 0.02 16.44
N THR A 61 7.59 -0.72 15.33
CA THR A 61 8.78 -1.52 15.02
C THR A 61 10.00 -0.65 14.71
N LEU A 62 9.82 0.49 14.02
CA LEU A 62 10.91 1.43 13.77
C LEU A 62 11.38 2.11 15.05
N ALA A 63 10.46 2.49 15.95
CA ALA A 63 10.82 3.04 17.26
C ALA A 63 11.71 2.05 18.04
N TRP A 64 11.31 0.79 18.09
CA TRP A 64 12.12 -0.26 18.71
C TRP A 64 13.50 -0.41 18.05
N LEU A 65 13.60 -0.34 16.72
CA LEU A 65 14.89 -0.38 16.02
C LEU A 65 15.79 0.81 16.37
N TYR A 66 15.23 2.02 16.49
CA TYR A 66 15.98 3.21 16.88
C TYR A 66 16.49 3.14 18.33
N GLU A 67 15.71 2.55 19.23
CA GLU A 67 16.09 2.37 20.63
C GLU A 67 17.16 1.28 20.81
N GLN A 68 17.01 0.14 20.14
CA GLN A 68 17.92 -1.00 20.31
C GLN A 68 19.22 -0.86 19.50
N PHE A 69 19.18 -0.22 18.33
CA PHE A 69 20.30 -0.14 17.40
C PHE A 69 20.56 1.30 16.90
N PRO A 70 20.82 2.26 17.81
CA PRO A 70 20.98 3.67 17.47
C PRO A 70 22.19 3.97 16.57
N SER A 71 23.22 3.12 16.60
CA SER A 71 24.42 3.26 15.76
C SER A 71 24.13 3.07 14.27
N CYS A 72 23.17 2.17 13.97
CA CYS A 72 22.78 1.76 12.62
C CYS A 72 21.50 2.48 12.15
N PHE A 73 20.48 2.48 12.99
CA PHE A 73 19.17 3.07 12.71
C PHE A 73 19.07 4.43 13.39
N ASN A 74 18.86 5.49 12.62
CA ASN A 74 18.70 6.84 13.14
C ASN A 74 17.58 7.56 12.38
N GLN A 75 16.73 8.29 13.09
CA GLN A 75 15.60 8.97 12.47
C GLN A 75 16.02 10.17 11.59
N ASN A 76 17.11 10.84 11.94
CA ASN A 76 17.58 12.05 11.27
C ASN A 76 18.59 11.73 10.16
N GLU A 77 19.48 10.78 10.42
CA GLU A 77 20.55 10.40 9.49
C GLU A 77 20.43 8.92 9.09
N LEU A 78 19.73 8.68 7.98
CA LEU A 78 19.54 7.31 7.48
C LEU A 78 20.84 6.81 6.84
N LYS A 79 21.46 5.80 7.43
CA LYS A 79 22.67 5.16 6.88
C LYS A 79 22.33 3.99 5.95
N PRO A 80 23.15 3.68 4.92
CA PRO A 80 23.01 2.47 4.11
C PRO A 80 23.16 1.21 4.96
N LEU A 81 22.13 0.37 5.02
CA LEU A 81 22.15 -0.85 5.84
C LEU A 81 22.93 -1.96 5.15
N LYS A 82 23.60 -2.82 5.92
CA LYS A 82 24.19 -4.09 5.45
C LYS A 82 23.15 -4.94 4.72
N LEU A 83 23.59 -5.70 3.72
CA LEU A 83 22.71 -6.65 3.05
C LEU A 83 22.27 -7.75 4.01
N ASN A 84 21.00 -8.16 3.93
CA ASN A 84 20.40 -9.17 4.80
C ASN A 84 20.47 -8.84 6.30
N ILE A 85 20.44 -7.55 6.68
CA ILE A 85 20.38 -7.09 8.08
C ILE A 85 19.18 -7.70 8.84
N ASP A 86 18.13 -8.15 8.12
CA ASP A 86 17.00 -8.85 8.72
C ASP A 86 17.41 -10.16 9.41
N LYS A 87 18.43 -10.86 8.90
CA LYS A 87 18.97 -12.07 9.53
C LYS A 87 19.72 -11.76 10.82
N ASP A 88 20.53 -10.70 10.79
CA ASP A 88 21.30 -10.25 11.96
C ASP A 88 20.37 -9.78 13.09
N LEU A 89 19.17 -9.32 12.74
CA LEU A 89 18.13 -8.91 13.69
C LEU A 89 17.32 -10.09 14.27
N LEU A 90 17.31 -11.27 13.64
CA LEU A 90 16.48 -12.41 14.08
C LEU A 90 16.77 -12.86 15.52
N PRO A 91 18.04 -12.99 15.98
CA PRO A 91 18.34 -13.41 17.35
C PRO A 91 17.78 -12.45 18.41
N PHE A 92 17.62 -11.17 18.07
CA PHE A 92 17.07 -10.16 18.98
C PHE A 92 15.55 -10.20 19.07
N LEU A 93 14.87 -10.96 18.21
CA LEU A 93 13.41 -11.09 18.20
C LEU A 93 12.87 -12.06 19.26
N GLU A 94 13.74 -12.78 19.96
CA GLU A 94 13.36 -13.73 21.02
C GLU A 94 13.13 -13.06 22.38
N LYS A 95 13.46 -11.77 22.51
CA LYS A 95 13.28 -10.97 23.73
C LYS A 95 11.82 -10.54 23.92
N GLU A 96 11.38 -10.42 25.17
CA GLU A 96 10.11 -9.79 25.48
C GLU A 96 10.07 -8.36 24.90
N ASN A 97 8.94 -7.99 24.29
CA ASN A 97 8.68 -6.73 23.57
C ASN A 97 9.27 -6.59 22.16
N SER A 98 9.90 -7.63 21.61
CA SER A 98 10.37 -7.58 20.23
C SER A 98 9.23 -7.65 19.19
N PRO A 99 9.37 -6.96 18.05
CA PRO A 99 8.40 -7.01 16.97
C PRO A 99 8.35 -8.39 16.31
N SER A 100 7.22 -8.76 15.69
CA SER A 100 7.16 -9.99 14.91
C SER A 100 8.00 -9.89 13.62
N LYS A 101 8.52 -11.02 13.13
CA LYS A 101 9.32 -11.10 11.88
C LYS A 101 8.64 -10.40 10.69
N ALA A 102 7.32 -10.56 10.55
CA ALA A 102 6.54 -9.91 9.50
C ALA A 102 6.52 -8.38 9.64
N LYS A 103 6.32 -7.86 10.86
CA LYS A 103 6.34 -6.42 11.14
C LYS A 103 7.74 -5.83 10.92
N LEU A 104 8.80 -6.58 11.29
CA LEU A 104 10.17 -6.18 11.02
C LEU A 104 10.42 -6.03 9.51
N ARG A 105 10.00 -7.00 8.70
CA ARG A 105 10.15 -6.93 7.24
C ARG A 105 9.39 -5.74 6.65
N ASP A 106 8.17 -5.49 7.12
CA ASP A 106 7.38 -4.32 6.72
C ASP A 106 8.07 -3.01 7.09
N ALA A 107 8.66 -2.91 8.28
CA ALA A 107 9.39 -1.74 8.75
C ALA A 107 10.67 -1.49 7.95
N LEU A 108 11.48 -2.52 7.70
CA LEU A 108 12.69 -2.43 6.87
C LEU A 108 12.35 -2.05 5.43
N THR A 109 11.28 -2.62 4.87
CA THR A 109 10.79 -2.24 3.54
C THR A 109 10.38 -0.77 3.50
N TYR A 110 9.71 -0.28 4.54
CA TYR A 110 9.35 1.13 4.65
C TYR A 110 10.58 2.03 4.75
N TYR A 111 11.52 1.68 5.63
CA TYR A 111 12.77 2.42 5.87
C TYR A 111 13.62 2.55 4.61
N THR A 112 13.83 1.43 3.90
CA THR A 112 14.68 1.38 2.70
C THR A 112 14.03 1.98 1.45
N ASN A 113 12.72 2.21 1.47
CA ASN A 113 11.99 2.95 0.43
C ASN A 113 11.92 4.46 0.72
N ASN A 114 12.48 4.94 1.83
CA ASN A 114 12.54 6.36 2.12
C ASN A 114 13.49 7.07 1.14
N ILE A 115 13.08 8.26 0.68
CA ILE A 115 13.89 9.12 -0.20
C ILE A 115 15.26 9.42 0.42
N HIS A 116 15.31 9.74 1.71
CA HIS A 116 16.57 10.08 2.40
C HIS A 116 17.50 8.86 2.47
N TYR A 117 16.94 7.66 2.63
CA TYR A 117 17.71 6.42 2.63
C TYR A 117 18.31 6.16 1.24
N LEU A 118 17.50 6.28 0.18
CA LEU A 118 17.99 6.10 -1.19
C LEU A 118 19.11 7.10 -1.52
N LYS A 119 18.97 8.36 -1.08
CA LYS A 119 20.04 9.37 -1.21
C LYS A 119 21.31 8.98 -0.46
N ALA A 120 21.18 8.45 0.76
CA ALA A 120 22.32 7.97 1.53
C ALA A 120 23.04 6.81 0.84
N VAL A 121 22.30 5.88 0.20
CA VAL A 121 22.90 4.79 -0.60
C VAL A 121 23.63 5.33 -1.83
N ILE A 122 23.04 6.31 -2.54
CA ILE A 122 23.64 6.90 -3.74
C ILE A 122 24.96 7.62 -3.39
N ASN A 123 24.97 8.41 -2.31
CA ASN A 123 26.12 9.21 -1.91
C ASN A 123 27.13 8.44 -1.04
N GLY A 124 26.71 7.31 -0.46
CA GLY A 124 27.52 6.52 0.46
C GLY A 124 28.60 5.69 -0.25
N THR A 125 29.61 5.29 0.52
CA THR A 125 30.67 4.39 0.06
C THR A 125 30.47 2.98 0.61
N HIS A 126 30.08 2.85 1.88
CA HIS A 126 29.93 1.58 2.57
C HIS A 126 28.56 1.44 3.25
N ARG A 127 28.20 0.19 3.53
CA ARG A 127 27.05 -0.21 4.33
C ARG A 127 27.46 -0.48 5.76
N TYR A 128 26.53 -0.24 6.66
CA TYR A 128 26.72 -0.32 8.10
C TYR A 128 25.95 -1.50 8.68
N ASP A 129 26.58 -2.23 9.59
CA ASP A 129 25.94 -3.28 10.39
C ASP A 129 25.21 -2.70 11.62
N LEU A 130 24.72 -3.59 12.50
CA LEU A 130 23.97 -3.22 13.70
C LEU A 130 24.82 -2.44 14.72
N ASP A 131 26.13 -2.70 14.77
CA ASP A 131 27.08 -2.02 15.65
C ASP A 131 27.54 -0.66 15.08
N GLY A 132 27.21 -0.39 13.82
CA GLY A 132 27.57 0.84 13.11
C GLY A 132 28.94 0.78 12.46
N GLN A 133 29.51 -0.41 12.25
CA GLN A 133 30.77 -0.62 11.55
C GLN A 133 30.54 -0.72 10.04
N GLN A 134 31.53 -0.30 9.25
CA GLN A 134 31.49 -0.44 7.80
C GLN A 134 31.84 -1.87 7.41
N VAL A 135 30.96 -2.55 6.67
CA VAL A 135 31.11 -3.98 6.35
C VAL A 135 31.17 -4.25 4.85
N GLU A 136 30.38 -3.53 4.05
CA GLU A 136 30.25 -3.83 2.62
C GLU A 136 30.35 -2.56 1.78
N GLU A 137 31.13 -2.58 0.71
CA GLU A 137 31.19 -1.47 -0.23
C GLU A 137 29.95 -1.41 -1.13
N ILE A 138 29.45 -0.20 -1.38
CA ILE A 138 28.32 0.05 -2.27
C ILE A 138 28.85 0.18 -3.70
N THR A 139 28.71 -0.90 -4.47
CA THR A 139 29.04 -0.91 -5.89
C THR A 139 28.24 0.13 -6.69
N GLN A 140 28.80 0.62 -7.80
CA GLN A 140 28.13 1.59 -8.68
C GLN A 140 26.74 1.11 -9.14
N LYS A 141 26.62 -0.18 -9.50
CA LYS A 141 25.34 -0.79 -9.90
C LYS A 141 24.25 -0.67 -8.83
N GLN A 142 24.62 -0.73 -7.55
CA GLN A 142 23.66 -0.54 -6.45
C GLN A 142 23.24 0.93 -6.32
N LYS A 143 24.16 1.88 -6.58
CA LYS A 143 23.84 3.32 -6.61
C LYS A 143 22.90 3.66 -7.76
N ASP A 144 23.17 3.13 -8.95
CA ASP A 144 22.32 3.33 -10.13
C ASP A 144 20.90 2.79 -9.87
N PHE A 145 20.79 1.59 -9.29
CA PHE A 145 19.50 1.03 -8.90
C PHE A 145 18.76 1.90 -7.86
N ALA A 146 19.47 2.45 -6.88
CA ALA A 146 18.89 3.36 -5.89
C ALA A 146 18.42 4.68 -6.53
N HIS A 147 19.16 5.19 -7.53
CA HIS A 147 18.80 6.38 -8.31
C HIS A 147 17.51 6.16 -9.10
N ASP A 148 17.43 5.08 -9.89
CA ASP A 148 16.22 4.73 -10.66
C ASP A 148 14.99 4.58 -9.77
N LYS A 149 15.18 3.95 -8.61
CA LYS A 149 14.11 3.75 -7.63
C LYS A 149 13.65 5.08 -7.03
N LEU A 150 14.58 5.97 -6.72
CA LEU A 150 14.28 7.31 -6.23
C LEU A 150 13.46 8.09 -7.26
N GLU A 151 13.87 8.07 -8.53
CA GLU A 151 13.15 8.75 -9.60
C GLU A 151 11.70 8.26 -9.73
N LYS A 152 11.49 6.93 -9.77
CA LYS A 152 10.15 6.32 -9.83
C LYS A 152 9.26 6.73 -8.66
N ILE A 153 9.84 6.84 -7.45
CA ILE A 153 9.11 7.29 -6.26
C ILE A 153 8.70 8.77 -6.42
N LEU A 154 9.61 9.63 -6.85
CA LEU A 154 9.34 11.05 -7.07
C LEU A 154 8.26 11.27 -8.15
N GLN A 155 8.35 10.56 -9.27
CA GLN A 155 7.35 10.58 -10.33
C GLN A 155 5.98 10.14 -9.81
N SER A 156 5.92 9.05 -9.03
CA SER A 156 4.68 8.55 -8.42
C SER A 156 4.05 9.56 -7.45
N ILE A 157 4.87 10.29 -6.68
CA ILE A 157 4.39 11.35 -5.78
C ILE A 157 3.83 12.53 -6.59
N LYS A 158 4.52 12.95 -7.65
CA LYS A 158 4.07 14.03 -8.54
C LYS A 158 2.74 13.70 -9.19
N ALA A 159 2.59 12.49 -9.74
CA ALA A 159 1.34 12.04 -10.35
C ALA A 159 0.17 12.05 -9.35
N LYS A 160 0.37 11.53 -8.14
CA LYS A 160 -0.65 11.55 -7.07
C LYS A 160 -1.09 12.96 -6.69
N LYS A 161 -0.14 13.92 -6.62
CA LYS A 161 -0.44 15.33 -6.33
C LYS A 161 -1.29 15.96 -7.44
N GLN A 162 -0.97 15.69 -8.70
CA GLN A 162 -1.72 16.19 -9.86
C GLN A 162 -3.17 15.65 -9.89
N HIS A 163 -3.36 14.34 -9.67
CA HIS A 163 -4.69 13.74 -9.59
C HIS A 163 -5.53 14.32 -8.45
N LYS A 164 -4.94 14.53 -7.27
CA LYS A 164 -5.63 15.13 -6.13
C LYS A 164 -6.10 16.55 -6.45
N ASN A 165 -5.23 17.38 -7.04
CA ASN A 165 -5.58 18.76 -7.39
C ASN A 165 -6.72 18.83 -8.42
N LYS A 166 -6.70 17.95 -9.43
CA LYS A 166 -7.77 17.88 -10.46
C LYS A 166 -9.12 17.48 -9.86
N PHE A 167 -9.15 16.53 -8.94
CA PHE A 167 -10.36 16.13 -8.23
C PHE A 167 -10.95 17.28 -7.39
N LEU A 168 -10.10 17.96 -6.61
CA LEU A 168 -10.53 19.10 -5.78
C LEU A 168 -11.07 20.28 -6.61
N SER A 169 -10.55 20.51 -7.83
CA SER A 169 -11.09 21.54 -8.72
C SER A 169 -12.44 21.19 -9.34
N GLN A 170 -12.70 19.90 -9.59
CA GLN A 170 -13.98 19.43 -10.13
C GLN A 170 -15.10 19.48 -9.09
N GLU A 171 -14.81 19.04 -7.86
CA GLU A 171 -15.78 19.08 -6.74
C GLU A 171 -16.20 20.51 -6.36
N LYS A 172 -15.27 21.48 -6.46
CA LYS A 172 -15.59 22.91 -6.27
C LYS A 172 -16.46 23.50 -7.38
N ALA A 173 -16.30 23.03 -8.62
CA ALA A 173 -17.10 23.48 -9.76
C ALA A 173 -18.52 22.88 -9.77
N GLU A 174 -18.69 21.68 -9.22
CA GLU A 174 -19.99 21.02 -9.08
C GLU A 174 -20.81 21.56 -7.89
N ASN A 175 -20.16 21.90 -6.76
CA ASN A 175 -20.85 22.47 -5.59
C ASN A 175 -21.13 23.99 -5.68
N SER A 176 -20.72 24.64 -6.77
CA SER A 176 -20.96 26.07 -7.03
C SER A 176 -22.06 26.31 -8.09
N LYS A 177 -22.74 25.25 -8.54
CA LYS A 177 -23.91 25.29 -9.44
C LYS A 177 -25.15 24.85 -8.70
#